data_AF-W4P788-F1
#
_entry.id   AF-W4P788-F1
#
_cell.length_a   1.000
_cell.length_b   1.000
_cell.length_c   1.000
_cell.angle_alpha   90.00
_cell.angle_beta   90.00
_cell.angle_gamma   90.00
#
_symmetry.space_group_name_H-M   'P 1'
#
loop_
_entity.id
_entity.type
_entity.pdbx_description
1 polymer ?
#
loop_
_entity_poly.entity_id
_entity_poly.type
_entity_poly.pdbx_seq_one_letter_code
_entity_poly.pdbx_strand_id
1 'polypeptide(L)' 'MMNFPVFYCELIKTRRGYCEVEFKLMTEKPKETADGEITEAFARCLEQTIRREPAYWLWSHKRWKASQAECR' A
#
# COMPACT_ATOMS: atom_id res chain seq x y z
N MET A 1 19.22 6.77 5.68
CA MET A 1 17.74 6.63 5.56
C MET A 1 17.07 7.44 6.66
N MET A 2 16.03 8.20 6.33
CA MET A 2 15.29 9.07 7.27
C MET A 2 14.53 8.22 8.32
N ASN A 3 14.37 8.72 9.55
CA ASN A 3 13.70 8.02 10.67
C ASN A 3 12.37 8.69 11.03
N PHE A 4 11.49 8.83 10.05
CA PHE A 4 10.16 9.42 10.27
C PHE A 4 9.10 8.32 10.39
N PRO A 5 8.02 8.55 11.13
CA PRO A 5 6.87 7.67 11.13
C PRO A 5 6.37 7.41 9.70
N VAL A 6 5.98 6.16 9.43
CA VAL A 6 5.47 5.71 8.15
C VAL A 6 3.97 5.52 8.26
N PHE A 7 3.25 6.05 7.28
CA PHE A 7 1.80 5.93 7.18
C PHE A 7 1.41 5.28 5.85
N TYR A 8 0.38 4.45 5.91
CA TYR A 8 -0.38 4.04 4.73
C TYR A 8 -1.42 5.12 4.42
N CYS A 9 -1.41 5.62 3.19
CA CYS A 9 -2.35 6.62 2.72
C CYS A 9 -3.41 5.92 1.85
N GLU A 10 -4.66 5.98 2.28
CA GLU A 10 -5.79 5.38 1.58
C GLU A 10 -6.70 6.46 0.99
N LEU A 11 -6.98 6.36 -0.32
CA LEU A 11 -7.89 7.26 -1.00
C LEU A 11 -9.28 6.60 -1.12
N ILE A 12 -10.29 7.24 -0.56
CA ILE A 12 -11.67 6.76 -0.53
C ILE A 12 -12.54 7.71 -1.34
N LYS A 13 -13.17 7.21 -2.41
CA LYS A 13 -14.11 8.01 -3.19
C LYS A 13 -15.48 7.99 -2.51
N THR A 14 -15.91 9.12 -1.95
CA THR A 14 -17.19 9.21 -1.24
C THR A 14 -18.35 9.57 -2.16
N ARG A 15 -18.11 10.44 -3.16
CA ARG A 15 -19.10 10.83 -4.17
C ARG A 15 -18.42 11.41 -5.41
N ARG A 16 -19.19 11.72 -6.45
CA ARG A 16 -18.63 12.27 -7.70
C ARG A 16 -17.87 13.57 -7.43
N GLY A 17 -16.58 13.59 -7.73
CA GLY A 17 -15.71 14.75 -7.55
C GLY A 17 -15.15 14.95 -6.13
N TYR A 18 -15.44 14.04 -5.20
CA TYR A 18 -14.94 14.12 -3.82
C TYR A 18 -14.26 12.82 -3.42
N CYS A 19 -13.08 12.96 -2.83
CA CYS A 19 -12.34 11.87 -2.23
C CYS A 19 -11.93 12.29 -0.81
N GLU A 20 -11.92 11.32 0.09
CA GLU A 20 -11.35 11.43 1.42
C GLU A 20 -10.02 10.68 1.43
N VAL A 21 -9.12 11.13 2.30
CA VAL A 21 -7.82 10.49 2.51
C VAL A 21 -7.75 10.06 3.96
N GLU A 22 -7.54 8.77 4.19
CA GLU A 22 -7.24 8.22 5.50
C GLU A 22 -5.75 7.91 5.62
N PHE A 23 -5.13 8.37 6.71
CA PHE A 23 -3.77 8.03 7.07
C PHE A 23 -3.78 7.00 8.18
N LYS A 24 -3.24 5.82 7.91
CA LYS A 24 -3.08 4.75 8.90
C LYS A 24 -1.62 4.66 9.29
N LEU A 25 -1.33 4.88 10.57
CA LEU A 25 0.02 4.73 11.10
C LEU A 25 0.47 3.28 10.94
N MET A 26 1.59 3.06 10.25
CA MET A 26 2.19 1.73 10.10
C MET A 26 3.28 1.49 11.13
N THR A 27 4.17 2.46 11.32
CA THR A 27 5.22 2.40 12.34
C THR A 27 5.72 3.80 12.67
N GLU A 28 5.96 4.09 13.95
CA GLU A 28 6.65 5.33 14.37
C GLU A 28 8.16 5.21 14.24
N LYS A 29 8.68 3.98 14.15
CA LYS A 29 10.10 3.65 14.27
C LYS A 29 10.55 2.73 13.14
N PRO A 30 10.63 3.25 11.90
CA PRO A 30 10.95 2.40 10.74
C PRO A 30 12.32 1.72 10.85
N LYS A 31 13.28 2.31 11.57
CA LYS A 31 14.61 1.72 11.77
C LYS A 31 14.63 0.48 12.68
N GLU A 32 13.57 0.23 13.44
CA GLU A 32 13.44 -0.95 14.29
C GLU A 32 12.73 -2.11 13.57
N THR A 33 12.23 -1.88 12.35
CA THR A 33 11.55 -2.92 11.56
C THR A 33 12.53 -3.81 10.81
N ALA A 34 12.16 -5.07 10.60
CA ALA A 34 12.94 -6.00 9.79
C ALA A 34 12.93 -5.59 8.31
N ASP A 35 13.92 -6.05 7.56
CA ASP A 35 13.96 -5.80 6.11
C ASP A 35 12.70 -6.34 5.44
N GLY A 36 12.09 -5.53 4.58
CA GLY A 36 10.83 -5.85 3.90
C GLY A 36 9.55 -5.73 4.73
N GLU A 37 9.61 -5.62 6.06
CA GLU A 37 8.43 -5.65 6.94
C GLU A 37 7.40 -4.55 6.62
N ILE A 38 7.87 -3.31 6.48
CA ILE A 38 7.01 -2.16 6.13
C ILE A 38 6.38 -2.36 4.75
N THR A 39 7.13 -2.92 3.80
CA THR A 39 6.64 -3.16 2.43
C THR A 39 5.55 -4.23 2.44
N GLU A 40 5.72 -5.28 3.23
CA GLU A 40 4.71 -6.33 3.39
C GLU A 40 3.44 -5.79 4.06
N ALA A 41 3.59 -5.01 5.13
CA ALA A 41 2.46 -4.35 5.79
C ALA A 41 1.70 -3.43 4.82
N PHE A 42 2.43 -2.66 4.00
CA PHE A 42 1.84 -1.82 2.95
C PHE A 42 1.04 -2.67 1.95
N ALA A 43 1.63 -3.77 1.47
CA ALA A 43 0.98 -4.67 0.52
C ALA A 43 -0.31 -5.28 1.08
N ARG A 44 -0.33 -5.66 2.36
CA ARG A 44 -1.53 -6.17 3.05
C ARG A 44 -2.62 -5.12 3.17
N CYS A 45 -2.28 -3.88 3.55
CA CYS A 45 -3.26 -2.78 3.57
C CYS A 45 -3.82 -2.52 2.17
N LEU A 46 -2.94 -2.46 1.16
CA LEU A 46 -3.34 -2.25 -0.22
C LEU A 46 -4.26 -3.37 -0.74
N GLU A 47 -3.96 -4.63 -0.42
CA GLU A 47 -4.81 -5.77 -0.78
C GLU A 47 -6.22 -5.62 -0.21
N GLN A 48 -6.35 -5.19 1.04
CA GLN A 48 -7.65 -4.93 1.67
C GLN A 48 -8.40 -3.80 0.96
N THR A 49 -7.72 -2.70 0.61
CA THR A 49 -8.30 -1.59 -0.14
C THR A 49 -8.81 -2.03 -1.51
N ILE A 50 -8.00 -2.80 -2.25
CA ILE A 50 -8.39 -3.34 -3.57
C ILE A 50 -9.57 -4.30 -3.43
N ARG A 51 -9.60 -5.17 -2.41
CA ARG A 51 -10.72 -6.08 -2.17
C ARG A 51 -12.02 -5.33 -1.87
N ARG A 52 -11.93 -4.24 -1.12
CA ARG A 52 -13.10 -3.41 -0.76
C ARG A 52 -13.66 -2.67 -1.98
N GLU A 53 -12.79 -2.08 -2.79
CA GLU A 53 -13.17 -1.22 -3.92
C GLU A 53 -12.35 -1.55 -5.19
N PRO A 54 -12.54 -2.73 -5.79
CA PRO A 54 -11.67 -3.20 -6.88
C PRO A 54 -11.79 -2.32 -8.13
N ALA A 55 -12.93 -1.66 -8.36
CA ALA A 55 -13.16 -0.83 -9.53
C ALA A 55 -12.20 0.38 -9.63
N TYR A 56 -11.64 0.84 -8.49
CA TYR A 56 -10.73 1.98 -8.47
C TYR A 56 -9.25 1.60 -8.58
N TRP A 57 -8.93 0.30 -8.63
CA TRP A 57 -7.58 -0.16 -8.88
C TRP A 57 -7.23 -0.05 -10.38
N LEU A 58 -5.98 0.31 -10.68
CA LEU A 58 -5.47 0.45 -12.05
C LEU A 58 -5.12 -0.92 -12.66
N TRP A 59 -6.13 -1.72 -12.98
CA TRP A 59 -5.96 -3.09 -13.52
C TRP A 59 -5.19 -3.18 -14.84
N SER A 60 -5.12 -2.08 -15.61
CA SER A 60 -4.31 -2.00 -16.82
C SER A 60 -2.80 -2.05 -16.54
N HIS A 61 -2.39 -1.80 -15.30
CA HIS A 61 -0.99 -1.86 -14.92
C HIS A 61 -0.52 -3.33 -14.81
N LYS A 62 0.39 -3.74 -15.70
CA LYS A 62 1.10 -5.02 -15.62
C LYS A 62 2.08 -5.03 -14.45
N ARG A 63 1.58 -5.15 -13.21
CA ARG A 63 2.39 -5.05 -11.99
C ARG A 63 3.17 -6.33 -11.69
N TRP A 64 2.65 -7.48 -12.10
CA TRP A 64 3.24 -8.81 -11.91
C TRP A 64 3.93 -9.26 -13.20
N LYS A 65 5.09 -8.67 -13.49
CA LYS A 65 5.92 -9.05 -14.65
C LYS A 65 7.08 -9.97 -14.28
N ALA A 66 7.46 -10.01 -13.00
CA ALA A 66 8.50 -10.89 -12.53
C ALA A 66 8.01 -12.33 -12.65
N SER A 67 8.77 -13.15 -13.37
CA SER A 67 8.61 -14.59 -13.40
C SER A 67 9.09 -15.19 -12.07
N GLN A 68 8.54 -16.35 -11.69
CA GLN A 68 8.95 -17.06 -10.47
C GLN A 68 10.45 -17.42 -10.46
N ALA A 69 11.11 -17.40 -11.63
CA ALA A 69 12.54 -17.62 -11.79
C ALA A 69 13.39 -16.41 -11.40
N GLU A 70 12.86 -15.18 -11.47
CA GLU A 70 13.56 -13.93 -11.16
C GLU A 70 13.48 -13.54 -9.67
N CYS A 71 12.52 -14.11 -8.93
CA CYS A 71 12.34 -13.87 -7.49
C CYS A 71 13.03 -14.92 -6.59
N ARG A 72 13.95 -15.75 -7.14
CA ARG A 72 14.80 -16.65 -6.35
C ARG A 72 16.13 -16.01 -5.99
#